data_AF-A0A7U9NHD5-F1
#
_entry.id   AF-A0A7U9NHD5-F1
#
_cell.length_a   1.000
_cell.length_b   1.000
_cell.length_c   1.000
_cell.angle_alpha   90.00
_cell.angle_beta   90.00
_cell.angle_gamma   90.00
#
_symmetry.space_group_name_H-M   'P 1'
#
loop_
_entity.id
_entity.type
_entity.pdbx_description
1 polymer ?
#
loop_
_entity_poly.entity_id
_entity_poly.type
_entity_poly.pdbx_seq_one_letter_code
_entity_poly.pdbx_strand_id
1 'polypeptide(L)'
;MEELLVYAILLYEELITEDEYNKRLDELFLNTPEDNELLYLEWETDMKKAIIYIRTHIDYNNLDLEQFGRILMSKLKTAYVNCPDIKHFAGRMYNLWENLPGNIQNIEPFWTLCYADDPLSWGDEEQTRNIYEHMLNYYKD
;
A
#
# COMPACT_ATOMS: atom_id res chain seq x y z
N MET A 1 4.82 9.96 -8.89
CA MET A 1 5.23 8.55 -9.02
C MET A 1 5.22 7.77 -7.70
N GLU A 2 5.89 8.22 -6.64
CA GLU A 2 5.95 7.45 -5.37
C GLU A 2 4.59 7.16 -4.75
N GLU A 3 3.67 8.12 -4.79
CA GLU A 3 2.30 7.87 -4.37
C GLU A 3 1.62 6.78 -5.22
N LEU A 4 1.80 6.79 -6.54
CA LEU A 4 1.25 5.76 -7.42
C LEU A 4 1.84 4.38 -7.15
N LEU A 5 3.07 4.29 -6.64
CA LEU A 5 3.62 3.01 -6.19
C LEU A 5 2.79 2.40 -5.06
N VAL A 6 2.36 3.20 -4.09
CA VAL A 6 1.50 2.72 -3.00
C VAL A 6 0.18 2.18 -3.56
N TYR A 7 -0.47 2.93 -4.44
CA TYR A 7 -1.73 2.48 -5.05
C TYR A 7 -1.53 1.24 -5.93
N ALA A 8 -0.42 1.15 -6.68
CA ALA A 8 -0.11 -0.02 -7.50
C ALA A 8 0.11 -1.28 -6.64
N ILE A 9 0.82 -1.17 -5.52
CA ILE A 9 1.01 -2.29 -4.57
C ILE A 9 -0.32 -2.70 -3.96
N LEU A 10 -1.13 -1.75 -3.50
CA LEU A 10 -2.44 -2.04 -2.90
C LEU A 10 -3.44 -2.62 -3.91
N LEU A 11 -3.39 -2.18 -5.16
CA LEU A 11 -4.23 -2.70 -6.23
C LEU A 11 -3.85 -4.15 -6.54
N TYR A 12 -2.55 -4.45 -6.59
CA TYR A 12 -2.04 -5.80 -6.81
C TYR A 12 -2.50 -6.78 -5.72
N GLU A 13 -2.58 -6.32 -4.47
CA GLU A 13 -3.07 -7.10 -3.32
C GLU A 13 -4.60 -7.05 -3.13
N GLU A 14 -5.33 -6.47 -4.10
CA GLU A 14 -6.80 -6.33 -4.06
C GLU A 14 -7.31 -5.61 -2.79
N LEU A 15 -6.51 -4.67 -2.26
CA LEU A 15 -6.83 -3.84 -1.09
C LEU A 15 -7.54 -2.54 -1.49
N ILE A 16 -7.40 -2.13 -2.75
CA ILE A 16 -8.14 -1.03 -3.38
C ILE A 16 -8.69 -1.49 -4.74
N THR A 17 -9.60 -0.68 -5.30
CA THR A 17 -10.19 -0.94 -6.62
C THR A 17 -9.41 -0.24 -7.74
N GLU A 18 -9.57 -0.72 -8.98
CA GLU A 18 -9.04 -0.03 -10.17
C GLU A 18 -9.59 1.40 -10.27
N ASP A 19 -10.86 1.62 -9.93
CA ASP A 19 -11.48 2.96 -9.92
C ASP A 19 -10.78 3.91 -8.94
N GLU A 20 -10.36 3.40 -7.77
CA GLU A 20 -9.63 4.19 -6.77
C GLU A 20 -8.20 4.53 -7.23
N TYR A 21 -7.54 3.60 -7.91
CA TYR A 21 -6.24 3.85 -8.55
C TYR A 21 -6.38 4.90 -9.67
N ASN A 22 -7.32 4.70 -10.60
CA ASN A 22 -7.53 5.60 -11.74
C ASN A 22 -7.90 7.00 -11.29
N LYS A 23 -8.82 7.12 -10.32
CA LYS A 23 -9.16 8.42 -9.74
C LYS A 23 -7.93 9.14 -9.18
N ARG A 24 -7.02 8.41 -8.53
CA ARG A 24 -5.81 9.03 -7.99
C ARG A 24 -4.84 9.44 -9.11
N LEU A 25 -4.71 8.62 -10.13
CA LEU A 25 -3.92 8.92 -11.32
C LEU A 25 -4.45 10.21 -12.00
N ASP A 26 -5.76 10.30 -12.24
CA ASP A 26 -6.42 11.47 -12.79
C ASP A 26 -6.10 12.74 -11.97
N GLU A 27 -6.24 12.65 -10.64
CA GLU A 27 -5.93 13.77 -9.73
C GLU A 27 -4.47 14.21 -9.83
N LEU A 28 -3.53 13.25 -9.89
CA LEU A 28 -2.10 13.56 -10.02
C LEU A 28 -1.78 14.17 -11.39
N PHE A 29 -2.34 13.62 -12.47
CA PHE A 29 -2.14 14.14 -13.82
C PHE A 29 -2.71 15.55 -13.98
N LEU A 30 -3.91 15.82 -13.45
CA LEU A 30 -4.50 17.16 -13.49
C LEU A 30 -3.69 18.20 -12.72
N ASN A 31 -2.99 17.79 -11.65
CA ASN A 31 -2.11 18.66 -10.88
C ASN A 31 -0.77 18.92 -11.58
N THR A 32 -0.29 17.98 -12.40
CA THR A 32 0.96 18.09 -13.15
C THR A 32 0.80 17.58 -14.60
N PRO A 33 0.08 18.32 -15.47
CA PRO A 33 -0.26 17.83 -16.81
C PRO A 33 0.94 17.64 -17.75
N GLU A 34 2.07 18.28 -17.44
CA GLU A 34 3.31 18.16 -18.24
C GLU A 34 4.14 16.91 -17.91
N ASP A 35 3.72 16.11 -16.91
CA ASP A 35 4.42 14.88 -16.54
C ASP A 35 4.13 13.77 -17.56
N ASN A 36 5.16 13.42 -18.33
CA ASN A 36 5.06 12.40 -19.37
C ASN A 36 4.83 10.98 -18.81
N GLU A 37 5.26 10.69 -17.58
CA GLU A 37 5.04 9.39 -16.95
C GLU A 37 3.57 9.24 -16.54
N LEU A 38 2.98 10.31 -16.00
CA LEU A 38 1.54 10.34 -15.70
C LEU A 38 0.72 10.26 -16.99
N LEU A 39 1.08 11.00 -18.03
CA LEU A 39 0.40 10.91 -19.34
C LEU A 39 0.47 9.51 -19.95
N TYR A 40 1.62 8.82 -19.82
CA TYR A 40 1.74 7.44 -20.27
C TYR A 40 0.77 6.53 -19.51
N LEU A 41 0.71 6.67 -18.18
CA LEU A 41 -0.14 5.84 -17.33
C LEU A 41 -1.64 6.10 -17.59
N GLU A 42 -2.04 7.35 -17.85
CA GLU A 42 -3.40 7.72 -18.24
C GLU A 42 -3.88 7.02 -19.52
N TRP A 43 -2.96 6.72 -20.43
CA TRP A 43 -3.27 6.02 -21.68
C TRP A 43 -3.13 4.50 -21.58
N GLU A 44 -2.51 3.99 -20.52
CA GLU A 44 -2.33 2.56 -20.31
C GLU A 44 -3.62 1.93 -19.78
N THR A 45 -4.24 1.07 -20.59
CA THR A 45 -5.48 0.38 -20.25
C THR A 45 -5.24 -0.97 -19.58
N ASP A 46 -4.03 -1.51 -19.67
CA ASP A 46 -3.63 -2.75 -19.01
C ASP A 46 -3.01 -2.45 -17.63
N MET A 47 -3.80 -2.68 -16.58
CA MET A 47 -3.36 -2.43 -15.20
C MET A 47 -2.08 -3.19 -14.83
N LYS A 48 -1.83 -4.37 -15.39
CA LYS A 48 -0.58 -5.11 -15.11
C LYS A 48 0.62 -4.38 -15.69
N LYS A 49 0.48 -3.82 -16.89
CA LYS A 49 1.54 -2.99 -17.49
C LYS A 49 1.75 -1.69 -16.74
N ALA A 50 0.67 -1.04 -16.28
CA ALA A 50 0.77 0.15 -15.46
C ALA A 50 1.55 -0.12 -14.16
N ILE A 51 1.22 -1.20 -13.44
CA ILE A 51 1.93 -1.62 -12.23
C ILE A 51 3.41 -1.90 -12.51
N ILE A 52 3.72 -2.66 -13.58
CA ILE A 52 5.10 -2.95 -13.97
C ILE A 52 5.84 -1.65 -14.28
N TYR A 53 5.22 -0.76 -15.06
CA TYR A 53 5.81 0.52 -15.44
C TYR A 53 6.17 1.36 -14.21
N ILE A 54 5.24 1.52 -13.26
CA ILE A 54 5.50 2.24 -12.01
C ILE A 54 6.68 1.59 -11.27
N ARG A 55 6.68 0.27 -11.10
CA ARG A 55 7.74 -0.42 -10.36
C ARG A 55 9.13 -0.28 -11.00
N THR A 56 9.22 -0.10 -12.32
CA THR A 56 10.52 0.05 -12.99
C THR A 56 11.00 1.50 -13.10
N HIS A 57 10.12 2.49 -12.92
CA HIS A 57 10.45 3.91 -13.06
C HIS A 57 10.58 4.65 -11.71
N ILE A 58 10.34 3.96 -10.59
CA ILE A 58 10.61 4.50 -9.24
C ILE A 58 12.11 4.47 -8.92
N ASP A 59 12.62 5.58 -8.39
CA ASP A 59 13.94 5.62 -7.75
C ASP A 59 13.83 5.18 -6.28
N TYR A 60 14.00 3.88 -6.05
CA TYR A 60 13.92 3.31 -4.70
C TYR A 60 14.99 3.82 -3.74
N ASN A 61 16.09 4.41 -4.22
CA ASN A 61 17.14 4.95 -3.34
C ASN A 61 16.75 6.31 -2.75
N ASN A 62 15.82 7.03 -3.37
CA ASN A 62 15.42 8.38 -2.99
C ASN A 62 13.93 8.47 -2.61
N LEU A 63 13.31 7.35 -2.27
CA LEU A 63 11.90 7.27 -1.90
C LEU A 63 11.61 8.02 -0.60
N ASP A 64 10.62 8.90 -0.61
CA ASP A 64 10.11 9.57 0.60
C ASP A 64 9.34 8.56 1.45
N LEU A 65 10.05 7.92 2.38
CA LEU A 65 9.50 6.90 3.27
C LEU A 65 8.37 7.43 4.14
N GLU A 66 8.41 8.71 4.52
CA GLU A 66 7.37 9.31 5.35
C GLU A 66 6.08 9.48 4.55
N GLN A 67 6.18 10.06 3.35
CA GLN A 67 5.01 10.20 2.47
C GLN A 67 4.45 8.83 2.08
N PHE A 68 5.31 7.90 1.66
CA PHE A 68 4.92 6.53 1.31
C PHE A 68 4.20 5.85 2.47
N GLY A 69 4.78 5.91 3.67
CA GLY A 69 4.25 5.30 4.88
C GLY A 69 2.91 5.90 5.30
N ARG A 70 2.77 7.24 5.26
CA ARG A 70 1.52 7.94 5.57
C ARG A 70 0.38 7.49 4.64
N ILE A 71 0.63 7.43 3.34
CA ILE A 71 -0.38 7.01 2.36
C ILE A 71 -0.74 5.54 2.57
N LEU A 72 0.26 4.66 2.68
CA LEU A 72 0.04 3.23 2.88
C LEU A 72 -0.79 2.96 4.14
N MET A 73 -0.37 3.49 5.29
CA MET A 73 -1.07 3.25 6.57
C MET A 73 -2.48 3.84 6.56
N SER A 74 -2.70 4.99 5.91
CA SER A 74 -4.04 5.56 5.76
C SER A 74 -4.97 4.67 4.93
N LYS A 75 -4.48 4.07 3.83
CA LYS A 75 -5.28 3.19 2.98
C LYS A 75 -5.53 1.84 3.64
N LEU A 76 -4.51 1.23 4.24
CA LEU A 76 -4.66 0.00 5.01
C LEU A 76 -5.64 0.18 6.18
N LYS A 77 -5.64 1.35 6.82
CA LYS A 77 -6.60 1.63 7.89
C LYS A 77 -8.04 1.64 7.38
N THR A 78 -8.26 2.20 6.19
CA THR A 78 -9.58 2.16 5.54
C THR A 78 -9.98 0.71 5.22
N ALA A 79 -9.08 -0.08 4.65
CA ALA A 79 -9.32 -1.49 4.36
C ALA A 79 -9.60 -2.32 5.63
N TYR A 80 -8.87 -2.06 6.72
CA TYR A 80 -9.05 -2.70 8.02
C TYR A 80 -10.42 -2.39 8.61
N VAL A 81 -10.82 -1.11 8.66
CA VAL A 81 -12.13 -0.69 9.20
C VAL A 81 -13.29 -1.30 8.40
N ASN A 82 -13.13 -1.45 7.09
CA ASN A 82 -14.13 -2.05 6.22
C ASN A 82 -14.13 -3.59 6.23
N CYS A 83 -13.20 -4.23 6.94
CA CYS A 83 -13.06 -5.68 7.01
C CYS A 83 -13.28 -6.20 8.44
N PRO A 84 -14.49 -6.68 8.79
CA PRO A 84 -14.76 -7.17 10.15
C PRO A 84 -13.98 -8.46 10.48
N ASP A 85 -13.69 -9.28 9.46
CA ASP A 85 -12.94 -10.52 9.59
C ASP A 85 -11.43 -10.25 9.61
N ILE A 86 -10.85 -10.34 10.81
CA ILE A 86 -9.42 -10.10 11.02
C ILE A 86 -8.54 -11.14 10.33
N LYS A 87 -9.01 -12.39 10.19
CA LYS A 87 -8.23 -13.46 9.54
C LYS A 87 -8.15 -13.20 8.05
N HIS A 88 -9.25 -12.76 7.45
CA HIS A 88 -9.29 -12.37 6.04
C HIS A 88 -8.41 -11.14 5.76
N PHE A 89 -8.41 -10.15 6.64
CA PHE A 89 -7.51 -8.99 6.53
C PHE A 89 -6.03 -9.43 6.66
N ALA A 90 -5.71 -10.14 7.73
CA ALA A 90 -4.37 -10.62 8.05
C ALA A 90 -3.74 -11.47 6.95
N GLY A 91 -4.51 -12.38 6.35
CA GLY A 91 -4.02 -13.28 5.30
C GLY A 91 -3.51 -12.57 4.05
N ARG A 92 -3.74 -11.25 3.90
CA ARG A 92 -3.17 -10.42 2.82
C ARG A 92 -1.94 -9.62 3.23
N MET A 93 -1.70 -9.42 4.53
CA MET A 93 -0.66 -8.51 5.01
C MET A 93 0.75 -9.05 4.79
N TYR A 94 0.94 -10.36 4.90
CA TYR A 94 2.22 -10.99 4.58
C TYR A 94 2.57 -10.83 3.09
N ASN A 95 1.62 -11.07 2.18
CA ASN A 95 1.82 -10.87 0.74
C ASN A 95 2.11 -9.40 0.41
N LEU A 96 1.38 -8.47 1.06
CA LEU A 96 1.64 -7.04 0.94
C LEU A 96 3.08 -6.72 1.35
N TRP A 97 3.54 -7.23 2.49
CA TRP A 97 4.91 -7.05 2.97
C TRP A 97 5.94 -7.59 1.96
N GLU A 98 5.74 -8.80 1.43
CA GLU A 98 6.63 -9.39 0.43
C GLU A 98 6.70 -8.56 -0.86
N ASN A 99 5.64 -7.83 -1.19
CA ASN A 99 5.57 -6.98 -2.38
C ASN A 99 6.14 -5.56 -2.18
N LEU A 100 6.42 -5.15 -0.94
CA LEU A 100 7.09 -3.88 -0.67
C LEU A 100 8.52 -3.87 -1.25
N PRO A 101 9.07 -2.67 -1.53
CA PRO A 101 10.48 -2.54 -1.85
C PRO A 101 11.37 -3.16 -0.76
N GLY A 102 12.32 -4.02 -1.14
CA GLY A 102 13.13 -4.76 -0.16
C GLY A 102 13.95 -3.87 0.77
N ASN A 103 14.26 -2.64 0.37
CA ASN A 103 14.95 -1.65 1.20
C ASN A 103 14.06 -1.06 2.31
N ILE A 104 12.75 -1.30 2.31
CA ILE A 104 11.82 -0.77 3.33
C ILE A 104 11.15 -1.85 4.19
N GLN A 105 11.17 -3.11 3.75
CA GLN A 105 10.48 -4.24 4.39
C GLN A 105 10.80 -4.41 5.88
N ASN A 106 12.03 -4.10 6.30
CA ASN A 106 12.50 -4.29 7.68
C ASN A 106 12.53 -2.98 8.49
N ILE A 107 11.71 -2.00 8.10
CA ILE A 107 11.58 -0.69 8.76
C ILE A 107 10.17 -0.58 9.33
N GLU A 108 10.00 -0.06 10.55
CA GLU A 108 8.66 0.21 11.09
C GLU A 108 8.00 1.41 10.37
N PRO A 109 6.68 1.38 10.12
CA PRO A 109 5.71 0.35 10.52
C PRO A 109 5.56 -0.81 9.51
N PHE A 110 6.34 -0.83 8.44
CA PHE A 110 6.20 -1.82 7.36
C PHE A 110 6.52 -3.24 7.82
N TRP A 111 7.52 -3.38 8.70
CA TRP A 111 7.96 -4.68 9.20
C TRP A 111 6.85 -5.41 9.96
N THR A 112 6.01 -4.68 10.68
CA THR A 112 4.85 -5.23 11.40
C THR A 112 3.92 -6.05 10.50
N LEU A 113 3.82 -5.74 9.21
CA LEU A 113 2.98 -6.48 8.26
C LEU A 113 3.35 -7.97 8.12
N CYS A 114 4.59 -8.36 8.41
CA CYS A 114 5.04 -9.74 8.25
C CYS A 114 4.74 -10.65 9.45
N TYR A 115 4.34 -10.07 10.60
CA TYR A 115 4.16 -10.83 11.85
C TYR A 115 2.92 -10.43 12.66
N ALA A 116 2.19 -9.38 12.27
CA ALA A 116 1.05 -8.87 13.04
C ALA A 116 -0.05 -9.91 13.29
N ASP A 117 -0.13 -10.93 12.44
CA ASP A 117 -1.09 -12.01 12.50
C ASP A 117 -0.60 -13.28 13.22
N ASP A 118 0.66 -13.32 13.67
CA ASP A 118 1.22 -14.42 14.47
C ASP A 118 0.29 -14.85 15.63
N PRO A 119 -0.34 -13.92 16.39
CA PRO A 119 -1.21 -14.29 17.49
C PRO A 119 -2.48 -15.07 17.10
N LEU A 120 -2.90 -14.98 15.83
CA LEU A 120 -4.02 -15.77 15.32
C LEU A 120 -3.73 -17.28 15.37
N SER A 121 -2.46 -17.68 15.34
CA SER A 121 -2.07 -19.10 15.39
C SER A 121 -2.38 -19.79 16.74
N TRP A 122 -2.46 -19.01 17.82
CA TRP A 122 -2.94 -19.47 19.14
C TRP A 122 -4.30 -18.87 19.53
N GLY A 123 -5.01 -18.25 18.57
CA GLY A 123 -6.39 -17.78 18.71
C GLY A 123 -6.53 -16.42 19.40
N ASP A 124 -5.47 -15.63 19.53
CA ASP A 124 -5.50 -14.33 20.20
C ASP A 124 -5.80 -13.19 19.21
N GLU A 125 -7.09 -13.04 18.87
CA GLU A 125 -7.54 -11.96 17.98
C GLU A 125 -7.39 -10.56 18.61
N GLU A 126 -7.47 -10.45 19.95
CA GLU A 126 -7.35 -9.17 20.64
C GLU A 126 -5.92 -8.63 20.49
N GLN A 127 -4.92 -9.47 20.70
CA GLN A 127 -3.53 -9.11 20.48
C GLN A 127 -3.26 -8.72 19.02
N THR A 128 -3.75 -9.51 18.05
CA THR A 128 -3.61 -9.18 16.62
C THR A 128 -4.21 -7.82 16.28
N ARG A 129 -5.42 -7.53 16.76
CA ARG A 129 -6.07 -6.23 16.53
C ARG A 129 -5.28 -5.09 17.15
N ASN A 130 -4.78 -5.25 18.37
CA ASN A 130 -3.95 -4.25 19.04
C ASN A 130 -2.68 -3.94 18.24
N ILE A 131 -2.01 -4.95 17.67
CA ILE A 131 -0.81 -4.77 16.83
C ILE A 131 -1.16 -3.98 15.57
N TYR A 132 -2.19 -4.41 14.82
CA TYR A 132 -2.61 -3.69 13.62
C TYR A 132 -3.04 -2.26 13.91
N GLU A 133 -3.81 -2.03 14.98
CA GLU A 133 -4.25 -0.68 15.33
C GLU A 133 -3.08 0.23 15.69
N HIS A 134 -2.04 -0.29 16.35
CA HIS A 134 -0.83 0.48 16.60
C HIS A 134 -0.10 0.83 15.29
N MET A 135 0.16 -0.17 14.44
CA MET A 135 0.81 -0.01 13.13
C MET A 135 0.07 0.99 12.22
N LEU A 136 -1.26 0.85 12.11
CA LEU A 136 -2.12 1.68 11.26
C LEU A 136 -2.24 3.14 11.76
N ASN A 137 -1.85 3.41 13.00
CA ASN A 137 -1.81 4.74 13.57
C ASN A 137 -0.38 5.29 13.69
N TYR A 138 0.64 4.59 13.21
CA TYR A 138 2.05 4.96 13.39
C TYR A 138 2.39 6.39 12.94
N TYR A 139 1.82 6.82 11.81
CA TYR A 139 2.02 8.17 11.26
C TYR A 139 0.93 9.17 11.68
N LYS A 140 0.10 8.85 12.69
CA LYS A 140 -0.82 9.83 13.26
C LYS A 140 -0.08 10.59 14.36
N ASP A 141 -0.03 11.91 14.20
CA ASP A 141 0.37 12.83 15.26
C ASP A 141 -0.70 12.88 16.37
#